data_AF-A0A183IQA6-F1
#
_entry.id   AF-A0A183IQA6-F1
#
_cell.length_a   1.000
_cell.length_b   1.000
_cell.length_c   1.000
_cell.angle_alpha   90.00
_cell.angle_beta   90.00
_cell.angle_gamma   90.00
#
_symmetry.space_group_name_H-M   'P 1'
#
loop_
_entity.id
_entity.type
_entity.pdbx_description
1 polymer ?
#
loop_
_entity_poly.entity_id
_entity_poly.type
_entity_poly.pdbx_seq_one_letter_code
_entity_poly.pdbx_strand_id
1 'polypeptide(L)'
;MNLKNSGHRSFSSSWQEVHSSLLVQFFGPNLNKQLSLESFLDFRQRLNCTILKYEFLHWSATDKQTGESKISDVDFAKMLLMHSRLSKTKQRKMIARVKRLCVRKPQYSTTGGFQFKEVLTFFEFLNELTDVETALQFYHLAGAAIDQATFRHIVHNVANKPLSDHMIDVIFNLFDEDQDGKLSYKEFVKVMKRRFKFGFANSRELGIFRRLNDVYSYFYNQIRQRM
;
A
#
# COMPACT_ATOMS: atom_id res chain seq x y z
N MET A 1 41.54 -3.56 63.29
CA MET A 1 40.66 -2.38 63.15
C MET A 1 39.72 -2.64 62.00
N ASN A 2 38.43 -2.75 62.32
CA ASN A 2 37.33 -3.08 61.43
C ASN A 2 36.37 -1.88 61.45
N LEU A 3 36.11 -1.24 60.31
CA LEU A 3 35.06 -0.20 60.15
C LEU A 3 34.49 -0.34 58.73
N LYS A 4 33.36 -1.03 58.57
CA LYS A 4 31.99 -0.48 58.52
C LYS A 4 31.70 0.44 57.32
N ASN A 5 31.12 -0.17 56.29
CA ASN A 5 29.81 0.12 55.70
C ASN A 5 29.28 1.56 55.84
N SER A 6 29.11 2.28 54.72
CA SER A 6 27.96 3.18 54.46
C SER A 6 28.12 3.90 53.12
N GLY A 7 27.12 3.74 52.25
CA GLY A 7 27.07 4.48 50.99
C GLY A 7 26.25 3.85 49.87
N HIS A 8 25.15 3.14 50.18
CA HIS A 8 24.10 2.90 49.20
C HIS A 8 23.57 4.25 48.71
N ARG A 9 24.06 4.73 47.56
CA ARG A 9 23.30 5.67 46.74
C ARG A 9 22.37 4.84 45.87
N SER A 10 21.14 4.74 46.33
CA SER A 10 19.97 4.41 45.54
C SER A 10 19.96 5.26 44.27
N PHE A 11 20.39 4.69 43.14
CA PHE A 11 19.96 5.20 41.85
C PHE A 11 18.54 4.68 41.66
N SER A 12 17.57 5.46 42.11
CA SER A 12 16.17 5.33 41.74
C SER A 12 16.07 5.55 40.23
N SER A 13 16.35 4.51 39.44
CA SER A 13 16.02 4.49 38.03
C SER A 13 14.53 4.16 37.91
N SER A 14 13.70 5.17 38.13
CA SER A 14 12.28 5.18 37.76
C SER A 14 12.12 5.26 36.24
N TRP A 15 12.89 4.47 35.49
CA TRP A 15 12.51 4.08 34.14
C TRP A 15 11.57 2.90 34.33
N GLN A 16 10.29 3.18 34.53
CA GLN A 16 9.27 2.19 34.16
C GLN A 16 9.63 1.79 32.73
N GLU A 17 10.08 0.55 32.56
CA GLU A 17 10.35 -0.04 31.26
C GLU A 17 9.06 0.12 30.46
N VAL A 18 9.04 1.11 29.58
CA VAL A 18 7.97 1.27 28.60
C VAL A 18 8.18 0.13 27.61
N HIS A 19 7.73 -1.07 27.97
CA HIS A 19 7.63 -2.15 27.02
C HIS A 19 6.72 -1.64 25.91
N SER A 20 7.31 -1.45 24.72
CA SER A 20 6.56 -1.05 23.53
C SER A 20 5.32 -1.95 23.41
N SER A 21 4.14 -1.37 23.24
CA SER A 21 2.88 -2.11 23.09
C SER A 21 2.98 -3.23 22.04
N LEU A 22 3.82 -3.05 21.01
CA LEU A 22 4.12 -4.05 20.00
C LEU A 22 4.94 -5.24 20.54
N LEU A 23 5.88 -5.01 21.45
CA LEU A 23 6.64 -6.09 22.08
C LEU A 23 5.74 -6.95 22.96
N VAL A 24 4.84 -6.33 23.72
CA VAL A 24 3.84 -7.06 24.51
C VAL A 24 2.87 -7.82 23.60
N GLN A 25 2.46 -7.23 22.47
CA GLN A 25 1.59 -7.88 21.49
C GLN A 25 2.25 -9.11 20.84
N PHE A 26 3.56 -9.04 20.52
CA PHE A 26 4.27 -10.15 19.87
C PHE A 26 4.78 -11.22 20.85
N PHE A 27 5.30 -10.82 22.00
CA PHE A 27 6.02 -11.70 22.93
C PHE A 27 5.29 -11.91 24.27
N GLY A 28 4.10 -11.35 24.43
CA GLY A 28 3.32 -11.41 25.66
C GLY A 28 3.83 -10.43 26.73
N PRO A 29 3.10 -10.29 27.85
CA PRO A 29 3.47 -9.37 28.93
C PRO A 29 4.84 -9.68 29.55
N ASN A 30 5.27 -10.95 29.48
CA ASN A 30 6.53 -11.43 30.03
C ASN A 30 7.64 -11.60 28.97
N LEU A 31 7.40 -11.16 27.73
CA LEU A 31 8.34 -11.23 26.60
C LEU A 31 8.92 -12.62 26.28
N ASN A 32 8.21 -13.69 26.63
CA ASN A 32 8.66 -15.07 26.52
C ASN A 32 7.96 -15.88 25.41
N LYS A 33 6.87 -15.35 24.84
CA LYS A 33 6.17 -15.99 23.72
C LYS A 33 7.03 -15.90 22.46
N GLN A 34 7.17 -17.00 21.72
CA GLN A 34 7.82 -16.97 20.42
C GLN A 34 6.88 -16.40 19.34
N LEU A 35 7.40 -15.51 18.51
CA LEU A 35 6.68 -14.95 17.36
C LEU A 35 6.81 -15.92 16.18
N SER A 36 5.70 -16.53 15.77
CA SER A 36 5.68 -17.34 14.55
C SER A 36 5.71 -16.46 13.30
N LEU A 37 6.27 -17.00 12.21
CA LEU A 37 6.24 -16.34 10.90
C LEU A 37 4.80 -16.01 10.47
N GLU A 38 3.87 -16.94 10.67
CA GLU A 38 2.45 -16.75 10.35
C GLU A 38 1.83 -15.56 11.11
N SER A 39 2.05 -15.50 12.44
CA SER A 39 1.54 -14.39 13.26
C SER A 39 2.12 -13.04 12.82
N PHE A 40 3.38 -13.03 12.40
CA PHE A 40 4.03 -11.81 11.91
C PHE A 40 3.48 -11.38 10.54
N LEU A 41 3.26 -12.33 9.63
CA LEU A 41 2.68 -12.05 8.30
C LEU A 41 1.25 -11.51 8.42
N ASP A 42 0.43 -12.08 9.30
CA ASP A 42 -0.92 -11.63 9.61
C ASP A 42 -0.92 -10.22 10.23
N PHE A 43 -0.02 -9.95 11.19
CA PHE A 43 0.17 -8.60 11.71
C PHE A 43 0.52 -7.59 10.60
N ARG A 44 1.49 -7.93 9.74
CA ARG A 44 1.90 -7.07 8.62
C ARG A 44 0.73 -6.80 7.69
N GLN A 45 -0.05 -7.81 7.34
CA GLN A 45 -1.23 -7.66 6.49
C GLN A 45 -2.27 -6.74 7.12
N ARG A 46 -2.60 -6.93 8.40
CA ARG A 46 -3.54 -6.05 9.13
C ARG A 46 -3.06 -4.61 9.16
N LEU A 47 -1.78 -4.40 9.48
CA LEU A 47 -1.19 -3.07 9.51
C LEU A 47 -1.29 -2.39 8.13
N ASN A 48 -0.96 -3.11 7.07
CA ASN A 48 -1.04 -2.60 5.69
C ASN A 48 -2.48 -2.22 5.34
N CYS A 49 -3.45 -3.06 5.69
CA CYS A 49 -4.87 -2.76 5.47
C CYS A 49 -5.32 -1.53 6.26
N THR A 50 -4.90 -1.39 7.52
CA THR A 50 -5.23 -0.25 8.36
C THR A 50 -4.68 1.06 7.78
N ILE A 51 -3.45 1.03 7.27
CA ILE A 51 -2.82 2.22 6.69
C ILE A 51 -3.46 2.59 5.38
N LEU A 52 -3.74 1.61 4.51
CA LEU A 52 -4.52 1.86 3.30
C LEU A 52 -5.91 2.42 3.61
N LYS A 53 -6.57 1.92 4.66
CA LYS A 53 -7.86 2.45 5.12
C LYS A 53 -7.75 3.88 5.59
N TYR A 54 -6.70 4.23 6.32
CA TYR A 54 -6.45 5.60 6.75
C TYR A 54 -6.18 6.53 5.58
N GLU A 55 -5.35 6.12 4.62
CA GLU A 55 -5.12 6.86 3.37
C GLU A 55 -6.44 7.06 2.60
N PHE A 56 -7.23 6.00 2.45
CA PHE A 56 -8.54 6.07 1.81
C PHE A 56 -9.47 7.07 2.50
N LEU A 57 -9.59 7.00 3.83
CA LEU A 57 -10.46 7.88 4.61
C LEU A 57 -10.01 9.36 4.53
N HIS A 58 -8.70 9.60 4.43
CA HIS A 58 -8.15 10.94 4.24
C HIS A 58 -8.61 11.58 2.92
N TRP A 59 -8.81 10.77 1.86
CA TRP A 59 -9.20 11.23 0.53
C TRP A 59 -10.70 11.07 0.23
N SER A 60 -11.41 10.22 0.96
CA SER A 60 -12.81 9.90 0.71
C SER A 60 -13.76 10.95 1.30
N ALA A 61 -14.91 11.12 0.68
CA ALA A 61 -16.05 11.78 1.29
C ALA A 61 -16.98 10.72 1.88
N THR A 62 -17.48 10.96 3.09
CA THR A 62 -18.48 10.10 3.73
C THR A 62 -19.87 10.69 3.53
N ASP A 63 -20.75 9.89 2.95
CA ASP A 63 -22.16 10.19 2.86
C ASP A 63 -22.78 10.16 4.26
N LYS A 64 -23.40 11.27 4.66
CA LYS A 64 -23.98 11.43 6.01
C LYS A 64 -25.23 10.58 6.22
N GLN A 65 -25.92 10.19 5.15
CA GLN A 65 -27.16 9.43 5.22
C GLN A 65 -26.90 7.92 5.24
N THR A 66 -26.01 7.44 4.37
CA THR A 66 -25.69 6.01 4.29
C THR A 66 -24.53 5.60 5.21
N GLY A 67 -23.71 6.57 5.64
CA GLY A 67 -22.45 6.30 6.36
C GLY A 67 -21.35 5.72 5.47
N GLU A 68 -21.60 5.55 4.17
CA GLU A 68 -20.62 5.01 3.24
C GLU A 68 -19.60 6.07 2.82
N SER A 69 -18.34 5.68 2.82
CA SER A 69 -17.24 6.51 2.30
C SER A 69 -16.91 6.09 0.87
N LYS A 70 -16.81 7.08 -0.03
CA LYS A 70 -16.33 6.89 -1.41
C LYS A 70 -15.23 7.89 -1.74
N ILE A 71 -14.20 7.42 -2.44
CA ILE A 71 -13.13 8.28 -2.96
C ILE A 71 -13.42 8.64 -4.41
N SER A 72 -13.35 9.93 -4.77
CA SER A 72 -13.57 10.35 -6.16
C SER A 72 -12.47 9.81 -7.09
N ASP A 73 -12.75 9.67 -8.38
CA ASP A 73 -11.76 9.20 -9.37
C ASP A 73 -10.48 10.05 -9.35
N VAL A 74 -10.65 11.36 -9.19
CA VAL A 74 -9.55 12.34 -9.14
C VAL A 74 -8.74 12.20 -7.86
N ASP A 75 -9.39 11.99 -6.72
CA ASP A 75 -8.70 11.81 -5.44
C ASP A 75 -8.05 10.43 -5.33
N PHE A 76 -8.66 9.40 -5.92
CA PHE A 76 -8.05 8.10 -6.11
C PHE A 76 -6.77 8.21 -6.94
N ALA A 77 -6.80 8.94 -8.06
CA ALA A 77 -5.61 9.21 -8.86
C ALA A 77 -4.52 9.94 -8.06
N LYS A 78 -4.88 10.94 -7.24
CA LYS A 78 -3.90 11.62 -6.37
C LYS A 78 -3.30 10.66 -5.35
N MET A 79 -4.12 9.85 -4.70
CA MET A 79 -3.70 8.84 -3.71
C MET A 79 -2.72 7.83 -4.32
N LEU A 80 -3.01 7.32 -5.52
CA LEU A 80 -2.10 6.44 -6.26
C LEU A 80 -0.75 7.09 -6.58
N LEU A 81 -0.77 8.37 -6.96
CA LEU A 81 0.43 9.08 -7.40
C LEU A 81 1.26 9.68 -6.28
N MET A 82 0.74 9.80 -5.05
CA MET A 82 1.40 10.46 -3.92
C MET A 82 2.85 9.99 -3.72
N HIS A 83 3.08 8.67 -3.73
CA HIS A 83 4.42 8.08 -3.54
C HIS A 83 5.04 7.50 -4.83
N SER A 84 4.58 7.95 -6.00
CA SER A 84 5.07 7.47 -7.29
C SER A 84 6.46 8.01 -7.69
N ARG A 85 6.98 9.00 -6.94
CA ARG A 85 8.23 9.74 -7.24
C ARG A 85 8.26 10.38 -8.64
N LEU A 86 7.09 10.60 -9.23
CA LEU A 86 6.93 11.34 -10.48
C LEU A 86 7.05 12.83 -10.23
N SER A 87 7.50 13.58 -11.24
CA SER A 87 7.51 15.05 -11.16
C SER A 87 6.09 15.60 -10.98
N LYS A 88 5.95 16.72 -10.27
CA LYS A 88 4.65 17.40 -10.09
C LYS A 88 3.99 17.71 -11.44
N THR A 89 4.77 18.03 -12.47
CA THR A 89 4.28 18.26 -13.84
C THR A 89 3.68 17.00 -14.44
N LYS A 90 4.35 15.84 -14.31
CA LYS A 90 3.81 14.56 -14.81
C LYS A 90 2.55 14.18 -14.04
N GLN A 91 2.56 14.28 -12.71
CA GLN A 91 1.36 14.01 -11.89
C GLN A 91 0.17 14.88 -12.31
N ARG A 92 0.36 16.18 -12.53
CA ARG A 92 -0.71 17.09 -13.00
C ARG A 92 -1.27 16.65 -14.36
N LYS A 93 -0.42 16.24 -15.30
CA LYS A 93 -0.86 15.72 -16.62
C LYS A 93 -1.68 14.43 -16.48
N MET A 94 -1.23 13.52 -15.63
CA MET A 94 -1.94 12.26 -15.32
C MET A 94 -3.32 12.54 -14.72
N ILE A 95 -3.40 13.40 -13.69
CA ILE A 95 -4.67 13.78 -13.05
C ILE A 95 -5.59 14.52 -14.03
N ALA A 96 -5.04 15.37 -14.91
CA ALA A 96 -5.84 16.07 -15.92
C ALA A 96 -6.51 15.13 -16.94
N ARG A 97 -5.94 13.95 -17.20
CA ARG A 97 -6.57 12.92 -18.04
C ARG A 97 -7.78 12.29 -17.34
N VAL A 98 -7.65 11.96 -16.05
CA VAL A 98 -8.78 11.47 -15.24
C VAL A 98 -9.91 12.49 -15.16
N LYS A 99 -9.58 13.79 -14.96
CA LYS A 99 -10.60 14.86 -15.01
C LYS A 99 -11.34 14.90 -16.35
N ARG A 100 -10.63 14.73 -17.48
CA ARG A 100 -11.24 14.67 -18.81
C ARG A 100 -12.14 13.45 -18.99
N LEU A 101 -11.79 12.31 -18.39
CA LEU A 101 -12.64 11.12 -18.38
C LEU A 101 -13.98 11.40 -17.67
N CYS A 102 -13.96 12.04 -16.50
CA CYS A 102 -15.19 12.37 -15.76
C CYS A 102 -16.13 13.30 -16.56
N VAL A 103 -15.56 14.18 -17.41
CA VAL A 103 -16.36 15.03 -18.32
C VAL A 103 -16.94 14.22 -19.49
N ARG A 104 -16.16 13.29 -20.07
CA ARG A 104 -16.61 12.45 -21.20
C ARG A 104 -17.62 11.37 -20.81
N LYS A 105 -17.54 10.86 -19.57
CA LYS A 105 -18.41 9.82 -19.02
C LYS A 105 -19.11 10.34 -17.76
N PRO A 106 -20.21 11.10 -17.88
CA PRO A 106 -20.91 11.71 -16.74
C PRO A 106 -21.39 10.70 -15.70
N GLN A 107 -21.64 9.45 -16.09
CA GLN A 107 -21.97 8.36 -15.16
C GLN A 107 -20.88 8.13 -14.09
N TYR A 108 -19.62 8.45 -14.40
CA TYR A 108 -18.51 8.41 -13.45
C TYR A 108 -18.39 9.69 -12.61
N SER A 109 -19.20 10.71 -12.87
CA SER A 109 -19.27 11.94 -12.08
C SER A 109 -20.48 11.97 -11.14
N THR A 110 -21.61 11.36 -11.51
CA THR A 110 -22.88 11.43 -10.74
C THR A 110 -23.02 10.29 -9.72
N THR A 111 -22.58 9.08 -10.07
CA THR A 111 -22.54 7.89 -9.18
C THR A 111 -21.11 7.42 -8.90
N GLY A 112 -20.14 8.26 -9.25
CA GLY A 112 -18.72 7.92 -9.32
C GLY A 112 -18.00 7.74 -8.00
N GLY A 113 -16.71 7.41 -8.13
CA GLY A 113 -15.84 7.07 -7.04
C GLY A 113 -15.88 5.60 -6.63
N PHE A 114 -14.94 5.23 -5.76
CA PHE A 114 -14.70 3.86 -5.35
C PHE A 114 -14.94 3.69 -3.85
N GLN A 115 -15.53 2.55 -3.48
CA GLN A 115 -15.59 2.15 -2.07
C GLN A 115 -14.23 1.60 -1.61
N PHE A 116 -14.01 1.55 -0.30
CA PHE A 116 -12.78 1.01 0.27
C PHE A 116 -12.50 -0.43 -0.20
N LYS A 117 -13.55 -1.24 -0.36
CA LYS A 117 -13.42 -2.63 -0.83
C LYS A 117 -12.79 -2.70 -2.23
N GLU A 118 -13.22 -1.85 -3.16
CA GLU A 118 -12.66 -1.82 -4.52
C GLU A 118 -11.21 -1.34 -4.50
N VAL A 119 -10.91 -0.31 -3.71
CA VAL A 119 -9.54 0.19 -3.53
C VAL A 119 -8.65 -0.91 -2.93
N LEU A 120 -9.12 -1.64 -1.92
CA LEU A 120 -8.38 -2.74 -1.32
C LEU A 120 -8.10 -3.83 -2.36
N THR A 121 -9.10 -4.27 -3.13
CA THR A 121 -8.93 -5.25 -4.21
C THR A 121 -7.87 -4.80 -5.22
N PHE A 122 -7.84 -3.52 -5.58
CA PHE A 122 -6.81 -2.98 -6.47
C PHE A 122 -5.40 -3.03 -5.86
N PHE A 123 -5.25 -2.66 -4.59
CA PHE A 123 -3.95 -2.74 -3.92
C PHE A 123 -3.50 -4.19 -3.67
N GLU A 124 -4.44 -5.11 -3.46
CA GLU A 124 -4.15 -6.55 -3.42
C GLU A 124 -3.68 -7.06 -4.79
N PHE A 125 -4.31 -6.62 -5.89
CA PHE A 125 -3.82 -6.87 -7.24
C PHE A 125 -2.38 -6.35 -7.44
N LEU A 126 -2.05 -5.18 -6.88
CA LEU A 126 -0.68 -4.65 -6.92
C LEU A 126 0.32 -5.46 -6.06
N ASN A 127 -0.12 -6.22 -5.06
CA ASN A 127 0.77 -7.14 -4.34
C ASN A 127 1.26 -8.26 -5.25
N GLU A 128 0.41 -8.71 -6.19
CA GLU A 128 0.70 -9.74 -7.19
C GLU A 128 1.35 -9.16 -8.47
N LEU A 129 1.86 -7.92 -8.42
CA LEU A 129 2.34 -7.23 -9.62
C LEU A 129 3.53 -7.94 -10.31
N THR A 130 4.26 -8.82 -9.60
CA THR A 130 5.33 -9.64 -10.19
C THR A 130 4.77 -10.70 -11.14
N ASP A 131 3.69 -11.36 -10.75
CA ASP A 131 3.04 -12.39 -11.57
C ASP A 131 2.28 -11.74 -12.72
N VAL A 132 1.63 -10.60 -12.44
CA VAL A 132 1.00 -9.75 -13.45
C VAL A 132 2.02 -9.25 -14.47
N GLU A 133 3.20 -8.78 -14.04
CA GLU A 133 4.26 -8.38 -14.97
C GLU A 133 4.67 -9.54 -15.87
N THR A 134 4.86 -10.73 -15.31
CA THR A 134 5.25 -11.91 -16.07
C THR A 134 4.20 -12.22 -17.14
N ALA A 135 2.91 -12.20 -16.77
CA ALA A 135 1.82 -12.34 -17.73
C ALA A 135 1.86 -11.26 -18.82
N LEU A 136 2.00 -9.98 -18.44
CA LEU A 136 2.09 -8.87 -19.39
C LEU A 136 3.29 -8.98 -20.33
N GLN A 137 4.42 -9.50 -19.86
CA GLN A 137 5.58 -9.78 -20.70
C GLN A 137 5.29 -10.87 -21.74
N PHE A 138 4.57 -11.94 -21.37
CA PHE A 138 4.14 -12.97 -22.34
C PHE A 138 3.26 -12.39 -23.44
N TYR A 139 2.28 -11.55 -23.10
CA TYR A 139 1.44 -10.86 -24.10
C TYR A 139 2.27 -9.97 -25.03
N HIS A 140 3.22 -9.20 -24.46
CA HIS A 140 4.10 -8.35 -25.25
C HIS A 140 5.00 -9.15 -26.21
N LEU A 141 5.57 -10.26 -25.76
CA LEU A 141 6.40 -11.15 -26.58
C LEU A 141 5.60 -11.84 -27.69
N ALA A 142 4.32 -12.12 -27.46
CA ALA A 142 3.40 -12.63 -28.48
C ALA A 142 2.95 -11.57 -29.50
N GLY A 143 3.45 -10.32 -29.39
CA GLY A 143 3.04 -9.20 -30.24
C GLY A 143 1.65 -8.65 -29.91
N ALA A 144 1.04 -9.08 -28.80
CA ALA A 144 -0.26 -8.61 -28.37
C ALA A 144 -0.12 -7.30 -27.60
N ALA A 145 -1.02 -6.35 -27.90
CA ALA A 145 -1.15 -5.14 -27.12
C ALA A 145 -1.91 -5.40 -25.82
N ILE A 146 -1.54 -4.72 -24.74
CA ILE A 146 -2.26 -4.78 -23.47
C ILE A 146 -3.39 -3.75 -23.54
N ASP A 147 -4.48 -4.11 -24.21
CA ASP A 147 -5.72 -3.33 -24.22
C ASP A 147 -6.53 -3.57 -22.93
N GLN A 148 -7.64 -2.85 -22.78
CA GLN A 148 -8.50 -2.98 -21.60
C GLN A 148 -9.08 -4.39 -21.43
N ALA A 149 -9.40 -5.08 -22.52
CA ALA A 149 -9.95 -6.43 -22.48
C ALA A 149 -8.92 -7.44 -21.94
N THR A 150 -7.68 -7.34 -22.44
CA THR A 150 -6.55 -8.15 -21.99
C THR A 150 -6.22 -7.86 -20.54
N PHE A 151 -6.18 -6.59 -20.14
CA PHE A 151 -5.94 -6.22 -18.74
C PHE A 151 -7.02 -6.76 -17.80
N ARG A 152 -8.31 -6.65 -18.17
CA ARG A 152 -9.42 -7.25 -17.42
C ARG A 152 -9.24 -8.77 -17.27
N HIS A 153 -8.84 -9.44 -18.34
CA HIS A 153 -8.58 -10.88 -18.32
C HIS A 153 -7.44 -11.25 -17.37
N ILE A 154 -6.34 -10.50 -17.37
CA ILE A 154 -5.20 -10.72 -16.46
C ILE A 154 -5.61 -10.48 -15.01
N VAL A 155 -6.30 -9.38 -14.73
CA VAL A 155 -6.80 -9.03 -13.40
C VAL A 155 -7.73 -10.11 -12.84
N HIS A 156 -8.63 -10.64 -13.67
CA HIS A 156 -9.59 -11.66 -13.26
C HIS A 156 -8.93 -13.05 -13.12
N ASN A 157 -8.13 -13.48 -14.09
CA ASN A 157 -7.69 -14.88 -14.17
C ASN A 157 -6.30 -15.13 -13.59
N VAL A 158 -5.42 -14.12 -13.59
CA VAL A 158 -4.07 -14.26 -13.02
C VAL A 158 -4.08 -13.85 -11.55
N ALA A 159 -4.73 -12.73 -11.22
CA ALA A 159 -4.74 -12.23 -9.85
C ALA A 159 -5.95 -12.68 -9.01
N ASN A 160 -7.01 -13.20 -9.64
CA ASN A 160 -8.29 -13.51 -8.98
C ASN A 160 -8.85 -12.32 -8.17
N LYS A 161 -8.67 -11.10 -8.71
CA LYS A 161 -9.10 -9.84 -8.10
C LYS A 161 -10.01 -9.10 -9.07
N PRO A 162 -11.34 -9.35 -9.07
CA PRO A 162 -12.24 -8.67 -10.01
C PRO A 162 -12.26 -7.17 -9.73
N LEU A 163 -11.73 -6.37 -10.64
CA LEU A 163 -11.84 -4.91 -10.64
C LEU A 163 -13.07 -4.49 -11.45
N SER A 164 -13.75 -3.43 -11.01
CA SER A 164 -14.87 -2.87 -11.75
C SER A 164 -14.40 -2.23 -13.06
N ASP A 165 -15.25 -2.26 -14.09
CA ASP A 165 -14.95 -1.64 -15.39
C ASP A 165 -14.63 -0.14 -15.25
N HIS A 166 -15.32 0.54 -14.33
CA HIS A 166 -15.05 1.93 -13.99
C HIS A 166 -13.63 2.13 -13.45
N MET A 167 -13.17 1.26 -12.55
CA MET A 167 -11.81 1.33 -12.03
C MET A 167 -10.77 1.07 -13.13
N ILE A 168 -11.00 0.09 -13.99
CA ILE A 168 -10.12 -0.20 -15.14
C ILE A 168 -10.04 1.03 -16.07
N ASP A 169 -11.16 1.67 -16.37
CA ASP A 169 -11.20 2.89 -17.19
C ASP A 169 -10.40 4.05 -16.59
N VAL A 170 -10.52 4.26 -15.27
CA VAL A 170 -9.75 5.28 -14.56
C VAL A 170 -8.25 4.96 -14.59
N ILE A 171 -7.86 3.70 -14.39
CA ILE A 171 -6.47 3.25 -14.46
C ILE A 171 -5.90 3.49 -15.86
N PHE A 172 -6.60 3.07 -16.92
CA PHE A 172 -6.15 3.27 -18.29
C PHE A 172 -5.98 4.76 -18.59
N ASN A 173 -6.98 5.59 -18.31
CA ASN A 173 -6.87 7.03 -18.53
C ASN A 173 -5.76 7.69 -17.71
N LEU A 174 -5.46 7.15 -16.52
CA LEU A 174 -4.40 7.66 -15.67
C LEU A 174 -3.01 7.36 -16.21
N PHE A 175 -2.79 6.17 -16.78
CA PHE A 175 -1.46 5.69 -17.17
C PHE A 175 -1.15 5.79 -18.67
N ASP A 176 -2.13 5.65 -19.58
CA ASP A 176 -2.02 5.69 -21.05
C ASP A 176 -1.58 7.08 -21.59
N GLU A 177 -0.25 7.30 -21.64
CA GLU A 177 0.37 8.60 -21.84
C GLU A 177 0.25 9.10 -23.28
N ASP A 178 0.29 8.19 -24.24
CA ASP A 178 0.13 8.46 -25.67
C ASP A 178 -1.34 8.37 -26.16
N GLN A 179 -2.27 7.92 -25.31
CA GLN A 179 -3.70 7.81 -25.59
C GLN A 179 -4.01 6.81 -26.72
N ASP A 180 -3.22 5.74 -26.80
CA ASP A 180 -3.41 4.68 -27.79
C ASP A 180 -4.42 3.60 -27.34
N GLY A 181 -4.97 3.73 -26.12
CA GLY A 181 -5.92 2.79 -25.53
C GLY A 181 -5.28 1.54 -24.95
N LYS A 182 -3.95 1.50 -24.86
CA LYS A 182 -3.16 0.36 -24.38
C LYS A 182 -2.31 0.79 -23.19
N LEU A 183 -1.87 -0.19 -22.39
CA LEU A 183 -0.95 0.06 -21.29
C LEU A 183 0.38 -0.62 -21.54
N SER A 184 1.41 0.16 -21.83
CA SER A 184 2.77 -0.36 -21.89
C SER A 184 3.33 -0.65 -20.50
N TYR A 185 4.33 -1.54 -20.45
CA TYR A 185 5.11 -1.81 -19.23
C TYR A 185 5.68 -0.53 -18.59
N LYS A 186 6.10 0.44 -19.42
CA LYS A 186 6.70 1.70 -18.96
C LYS A 186 5.68 2.64 -18.32
N GLU A 187 4.41 2.57 -18.74
CA GLU A 187 3.34 3.45 -18.27
C GLU A 187 2.75 2.96 -16.97
N PHE A 188 2.40 1.67 -16.90
CA PHE A 188 1.72 1.11 -15.73
C PHE A 188 2.71 0.45 -14.76
N VAL A 189 3.32 -0.67 -15.16
CA VAL A 189 4.10 -1.54 -14.26
C VAL A 189 5.29 -0.80 -13.67
N LYS A 190 6.03 -0.02 -14.46
CA LYS A 190 7.18 0.77 -13.96
C LYS A 190 6.79 1.78 -12.89
N VAL A 191 5.64 2.44 -13.04
CA VAL A 191 5.15 3.43 -12.07
C VAL A 191 4.64 2.73 -10.81
N MET A 192 3.86 1.67 -10.97
CA MET A 192 3.30 0.91 -9.85
C MET A 192 4.37 0.15 -9.07
N LYS A 193 5.38 -0.44 -9.72
CA LYS A 193 6.52 -1.04 -9.03
C LYS A 193 7.31 -0.04 -8.19
N ARG A 194 7.48 1.20 -8.67
CA ARG A 194 8.10 2.26 -7.85
C ARG A 194 7.22 2.53 -6.63
N ARG A 195 5.95 2.85 -6.83
CA ARG A 195 5.00 3.10 -5.72
C ARG A 195 4.95 1.95 -4.71
N PHE A 196 4.97 0.72 -5.19
CA PHE A 196 4.85 -0.50 -4.40
C PHE A 196 6.14 -0.83 -3.64
N LYS A 197 7.30 -0.85 -4.34
CA LYS A 197 8.60 -1.03 -3.69
C LYS A 197 8.91 0.08 -2.69
N PHE A 198 8.43 1.30 -2.90
CA PHE A 198 8.65 2.41 -1.97
C PHE A 198 7.58 2.50 -0.86
N GLY A 199 6.39 1.92 -1.06
CA GLY A 199 5.37 1.80 -0.03
C GLY A 199 5.77 0.87 1.13
N PHE A 200 6.61 -0.14 0.86
CA PHE A 200 7.06 -1.10 1.88
C PHE A 200 8.57 -1.26 2.05
N ALA A 201 9.40 -1.09 1.02
CA ALA A 201 10.84 -1.40 1.11
C ALA A 201 11.77 -0.19 1.36
N ASN A 202 11.27 1.06 1.33
CA ASN A 202 12.10 2.24 1.55
C ASN A 202 11.32 3.41 2.19
N SER A 203 10.84 3.12 3.40
CA SER A 203 10.72 3.91 4.65
C SER A 203 11.23 5.36 4.77
N ARG A 204 11.08 6.24 3.77
CA ARG A 204 11.40 7.68 3.93
C ARG A 204 10.20 8.61 4.10
N GLU A 205 9.00 8.25 3.65
CA GLU A 205 7.89 9.22 3.58
C GLU A 205 6.72 8.97 4.53
N LEU A 206 6.63 7.79 5.15
CA LEU A 206 5.67 7.56 6.22
C LEU A 206 6.45 7.41 7.53
N GLY A 207 6.47 8.47 8.34
CA GLY A 207 7.23 8.53 9.60
C GLY A 207 6.91 7.41 10.60
N ILE A 208 5.75 6.76 10.46
CA ILE A 208 5.35 5.57 11.23
C ILE A 208 6.15 4.31 10.84
N PHE A 209 6.57 4.16 9.58
CA PHE A 209 7.24 2.95 9.09
C PHE A 209 8.77 2.98 9.23
N ARG A 210 9.38 4.15 9.44
CA ARG A 210 10.78 4.23 9.85
C ARG A 210 11.02 3.39 11.11
N ARG A 211 10.11 3.48 12.10
CA ARG A 211 10.19 2.72 13.35
C ARG A 211 9.92 1.22 13.16
N LEU A 212 9.07 0.84 12.22
CA LEU A 212 8.74 -0.57 11.96
C LEU A 212 9.79 -1.30 11.13
N ASN A 213 10.55 -0.60 10.27
CA ASN A 213 11.67 -1.19 9.54
C ASN A 213 12.83 -1.54 10.46
N ASP A 214 13.06 -0.73 11.51
CA ASP A 214 14.05 -1.03 12.55
C ASP A 214 13.62 -2.25 13.37
N VAL A 215 12.33 -2.34 13.69
CA VAL A 215 11.72 -3.50 14.37
C VAL A 215 11.78 -4.77 13.49
N TYR A 216 11.51 -4.65 12.19
CA TYR A 216 11.63 -5.74 11.21
C TYR A 216 13.08 -6.23 11.10
N SER A 217 14.04 -5.32 10.96
CA SER A 217 15.46 -5.64 10.86
C SER A 217 15.98 -6.27 12.15
N TYR A 218 15.50 -5.78 13.30
CA TYR A 218 15.79 -6.36 14.60
C TYR A 218 15.26 -7.80 14.73
N PHE A 219 13.99 -8.05 14.39
CA PHE A 219 13.42 -9.40 14.45
C PHE A 219 14.00 -10.37 13.43
N TYR A 220 14.30 -9.91 12.21
CA TYR A 220 14.97 -10.71 11.20
C TYR A 220 16.34 -11.22 11.70
N ASN A 221 17.12 -10.35 12.34
CA ASN A 221 18.40 -10.72 12.94
C ASN A 221 18.24 -11.64 14.16
N GLN A 222 17.21 -11.43 14.98
CA GLN A 222 16.97 -12.23 16.17
C GLN A 222 16.49 -13.66 15.85
N ILE A 223 15.69 -13.83 14.79
CA ILE A 223 15.26 -15.14 14.28
C ILE A 223 16.44 -15.88 13.65
N ARG A 224 17.29 -15.18 12.90
CA ARG A 224 18.51 -15.76 12.30
C ARG A 224 19.53 -16.24 13.34
N GLN A 225 19.60 -15.63 14.51
CA GLN A 225 20.50 -16.05 15.59
C GLN A 225 19.97 -17.23 16.42
N ARG A 226 18.70 -17.64 16.22
CA ARG A 226 18.07 -18.75 16.94
C ARG A 226 17.83 -20.00 16.09
N MET A 227 18.23 -19.97 14.82
CA MET A 227 18.40 -21.14 13.96
C MET A 227 19.88 -21.47 13.85
#